data_AF-A0AAW2WX56-F1
#
_entry.id   AF-A0AAW2WX56-F1
#
_cell.length_a   1.000
_cell.length_b   1.000
_cell.length_c   1.000
_cell.angle_alpha   90.00
_cell.angle_beta   90.00
_cell.angle_gamma   90.00
#
_symmetry.space_group_name_H-M   'P 1'
#
loop_
_entity.id
_entity.type
_entity.pdbx_description
1 polymer ?
#
loop_
_entity_poly.entity_id
_entity_poly.type
_entity_poly.pdbx_seq_one_letter_code
_entity_poly.pdbx_strand_id
1 'polypeptide(L)'
;MLFSMSCYGLFETVRVKNPGSKIILRRQEGSDPPLFKRLYYSLSAMKLGFLEGCRPIIGLDGCFLKIVYQGQLLVAVGRDDRQKGLVDALRRLAPGSEHRFYVRQLYENFKAKFKGEELKEYLWKAATTTNKQEFRAYMKKIAELDPKKSRDYETAAKWLSKILAEGRGLSFL
;
A
#
# COMPACT_ATOMS: atom_id res chain seq x y z
N MET A 1 17.89 9.18 -25.06
CA MET A 1 16.81 10.17 -25.27
C MET A 1 15.46 9.77 -24.63
N LEU A 2 15.07 8.49 -24.61
CA LEU A 2 13.79 8.03 -24.02
C LEU A 2 13.65 8.19 -22.49
N PHE A 3 14.76 8.15 -21.74
CA PHE A 3 14.74 8.28 -20.27
C PHE A 3 14.45 9.71 -19.79
N SER A 4 14.77 10.75 -20.57
CA SER A 4 14.52 12.13 -20.15
C SER A 4 13.04 12.50 -20.32
N MET A 5 12.41 12.14 -21.44
CA MET A 5 10.99 12.46 -21.70
C MET A 5 10.04 11.78 -20.70
N SER A 6 10.34 10.55 -20.25
CA SER A 6 9.52 9.85 -19.25
C SER A 6 9.63 10.47 -17.85
N CYS A 7 10.83 10.92 -17.44
CA CYS A 7 11.02 11.60 -16.17
C CYS A 7 10.32 12.97 -16.13
N TYR A 8 10.36 13.75 -17.22
CA TYR A 8 9.62 15.01 -17.28
C TYR A 8 8.11 14.79 -17.20
N GLY A 9 7.57 13.80 -17.92
CA GLY A 9 6.16 13.44 -17.83
C GLY A 9 5.74 13.03 -16.41
N LEU A 10 6.58 12.26 -15.71
CA LEU A 10 6.36 11.91 -14.30
C LEU A 10 6.35 13.17 -13.41
N PHE A 11 7.29 14.09 -13.60
CA PHE A 11 7.43 15.27 -12.73
C PHE A 11 6.23 16.19 -12.85
N GLU A 12 5.80 16.45 -14.08
CA GLU A 12 4.61 17.25 -14.34
C GLU A 12 3.35 16.56 -13.82
N THR A 13 3.23 15.24 -14.00
CA THR A 13 2.11 14.47 -13.45
C THR A 13 2.03 14.57 -11.93
N VAL A 14 3.16 14.42 -11.23
CA VAL A 14 3.20 14.51 -9.77
C VAL A 14 2.92 15.94 -9.29
N ARG A 15 3.42 16.96 -9.99
CA ARG A 15 3.14 18.37 -9.65
C ARG A 15 1.67 18.71 -9.78
N VAL A 16 1.01 18.24 -10.85
CA VAL A 16 -0.41 18.48 -11.11
C VAL A 16 -1.30 17.67 -10.16
N LYS A 17 -1.02 16.38 -9.99
CA LYS A 17 -1.86 15.48 -9.19
C LYS A 17 -1.58 15.53 -7.68
N ASN A 18 -0.41 16.01 -7.27
CA ASN A 18 -0.03 16.10 -5.87
C ASN A 18 0.74 17.40 -5.57
N PRO A 19 0.04 18.56 -5.59
CA PRO A 19 0.67 19.86 -5.31
C PRO A 19 1.43 19.88 -3.98
N GLY A 20 2.57 20.58 -3.96
CA GLY A 20 3.49 20.63 -2.81
C GLY A 20 4.51 19.48 -2.73
N SER A 21 4.43 18.51 -3.65
CA SER A 21 5.41 17.42 -3.73
C SER A 21 6.79 17.93 -4.14
N LYS A 22 7.85 17.38 -3.54
CA LYS A 22 9.23 17.79 -3.80
C LYS A 22 9.93 16.73 -4.64
N ILE A 23 10.43 17.11 -5.81
CA ILE A 23 11.19 16.23 -6.70
C ILE A 23 12.54 16.88 -6.98
N ILE A 24 13.63 16.12 -6.83
CA ILE A 24 15.00 16.53 -7.13
C ILE A 24 15.64 15.45 -7.99
N LEU A 25 15.87 15.76 -9.26
CA LEU A 25 16.67 14.95 -10.16
C LEU A 25 18.10 15.50 -10.25
N ARG A 26 19.10 14.64 -10.05
CA ARG A 26 20.50 14.96 -10.30
C ARG A 26 21.04 14.04 -11.39
N ARG A 27 21.81 14.66 -12.28
CA ARG A 27 22.55 13.99 -13.36
C ARG A 27 24.03 14.02 -13.04
N GLN A 28 24.80 13.14 -13.68
CA GLN A 28 26.25 13.15 -13.57
C GLN A 28 26.82 14.30 -14.39
N GLU A 29 27.65 15.13 -13.75
CA GLU A 29 28.34 16.24 -14.42
C GLU A 29 29.36 15.70 -15.42
N GLY A 30 29.49 16.38 -16.57
CA GLY A 30 30.44 16.03 -17.62
C GLY A 30 30.12 14.73 -18.39
N SER A 31 28.94 14.14 -18.22
CA SER A 31 28.53 12.94 -18.98
C SER A 31 27.78 13.30 -20.26
N ASP A 32 28.23 12.72 -21.38
CA ASP A 32 27.53 12.73 -22.67
C ASP A 32 27.45 11.28 -23.21
N PRO A 33 26.25 10.67 -23.30
CA PRO A 33 24.94 11.24 -22.98
C PRO A 33 24.74 11.48 -21.48
N PRO A 34 23.80 12.37 -21.10
CA PRO A 34 23.54 12.70 -19.69
C PRO A 34 23.11 11.46 -18.89
N LEU A 35 23.93 11.08 -17.91
CA LEU A 35 23.70 9.94 -17.05
C LEU A 35 22.91 10.32 -15.79
N PHE A 36 22.00 9.43 -15.39
CA PHE A 36 21.26 9.53 -14.14
C PHE A 36 22.20 9.34 -12.95
N LYS A 37 22.12 10.23 -11.93
CA LYS A 37 22.89 10.10 -10.69
C LYS A 37 22.01 9.75 -9.50
N ARG A 38 20.95 10.52 -9.28
CA ARG A 38 19.98 10.27 -8.19
C ARG A 38 18.66 10.98 -8.41
N LEU A 39 17.59 10.37 -7.92
CA LEU A 39 16.27 10.96 -7.83
C LEU A 39 15.83 10.94 -6.37
N TYR A 40 15.37 12.09 -5.89
CA TYR A 40 14.59 12.18 -4.68
C TYR A 40 13.19 12.63 -5.07
N TYR A 41 12.16 11.97 -4.55
CA TYR A 41 10.79 12.45 -4.64
C TYR A 41 10.09 12.22 -3.31
N SER A 42 9.30 13.21 -2.89
CA SER A 42 8.48 13.18 -1.69
C SER A 42 7.09 13.71 -2.03
N LEU A 43 6.08 12.86 -1.85
CA LEU A 43 4.69 13.20 -2.13
C LEU A 43 4.09 13.97 -0.96
N SER A 44 3.53 15.14 -1.25
CA SER A 44 2.96 16.05 -0.25
C SER A 44 1.87 15.37 0.57
N ALA A 45 0.93 14.69 -0.10
CA ALA A 45 -0.17 14.00 0.57
C ALA A 45 0.33 12.90 1.53
N MET A 46 1.37 12.15 1.15
CA MET A 46 1.95 11.11 2.02
C MET A 46 2.67 11.72 3.22
N LYS A 47 3.41 12.82 3.02
CA LYS A 47 4.08 13.53 4.10
C LYS A 47 3.06 14.07 5.12
N LEU A 48 2.02 14.74 4.64
CA LEU A 48 0.97 15.30 5.48
C LEU A 48 0.18 14.19 6.19
N GLY A 49 -0.19 13.12 5.48
CA GLY A 49 -0.87 11.97 6.10
C GLY A 49 -0.03 11.27 7.16
N PHE A 50 1.29 11.19 6.97
CA PHE A 50 2.20 10.69 7.99
C PHE A 50 2.21 11.59 9.23
N LEU A 51 2.30 12.91 9.05
CA LEU A 51 2.34 13.86 10.17
C LEU A 51 1.02 13.92 10.95
N GLU A 52 -0.11 13.75 10.28
CA GLU A 52 -1.43 13.83 10.89
C GLU A 52 -1.91 12.51 11.51
N GLY A 53 -1.51 11.38 10.92
CA GLY A 53 -2.13 10.08 11.20
C GLY A 53 -1.21 8.99 11.71
N CYS A 54 0.10 9.09 11.50
CA CYS A 54 1.06 8.04 11.86
C CYS A 54 1.82 8.37 13.14
N ARG A 55 2.45 7.35 13.74
CA ARG A 55 3.47 7.61 14.77
C ARG A 55 4.70 8.25 14.10
N PRO A 56 5.39 9.20 14.75
CA PRO A 56 6.56 9.90 14.20
C PRO A 56 7.81 9.00 14.21
N ILE A 57 7.67 7.77 13.72
CA ILE A 57 8.73 6.78 13.57
C ILE A 57 8.85 6.51 12.07
N ILE A 58 10.04 6.76 11.54
CA ILE A 58 10.37 6.52 10.14
C ILE A 58 11.30 5.31 10.09
N GLY A 59 10.86 4.26 9.39
CA GLY A 59 11.74 3.18 8.96
C GLY A 59 12.35 3.52 7.61
N LEU A 60 13.62 3.18 7.40
CA LEU A 60 14.26 3.25 6.09
C LEU A 60 14.43 1.81 5.59
N ASP A 61 13.89 1.54 4.40
CA ASP A 61 14.07 0.27 3.69
C ASP A 61 14.75 0.54 2.35
N GLY A 62 15.43 -0.47 1.82
CA GLY A 62 16.18 -0.32 0.58
C GLY A 62 16.32 -1.60 -0.21
N CYS A 63 16.27 -1.50 -1.53
CA CYS A 63 16.57 -2.62 -2.42
C CYS A 63 17.55 -2.22 -3.53
N PHE A 64 18.33 -3.20 -3.98
CA PHE A 64 19.17 -3.05 -5.15
C PHE A 64 18.32 -3.14 -6.42
N LEU A 65 18.46 -2.16 -7.30
CA LEU A 65 17.77 -2.16 -8.59
C LEU A 65 18.50 -3.10 -9.55
N LYS A 66 17.77 -4.11 -10.07
CA LYS A 66 18.28 -5.06 -11.07
C LYS A 66 18.16 -4.55 -12.52
N ILE A 67 17.88 -3.26 -12.71
CA ILE A 67 17.79 -2.66 -14.05
C ILE A 67 19.19 -2.39 -14.61
N VAL A 68 19.27 -2.12 -15.91
CA VAL A 68 20.51 -1.88 -16.67
C VAL A 68 21.45 -0.88 -16.01
N TYR A 69 20.90 0.10 -15.29
CA TYR A 69 21.65 1.17 -14.65
C TYR A 69 22.13 0.87 -13.22
N GLN A 70 21.82 -0.32 -12.68
CA GLN A 70 22.11 -0.75 -11.31
C GLN A 70 21.75 0.35 -10.27
N GLY A 71 22.13 0.20 -9.00
CA GLY A 71 21.91 1.22 -7.97
C GLY A 71 20.94 0.78 -6.87
N GLN A 72 20.57 1.72 -6.01
CA GLN A 72 19.78 1.47 -4.79
C GLN A 72 18.54 2.36 -4.77
N LEU A 73 17.39 1.75 -4.49
CA LEU A 73 16.17 2.45 -4.15
C LEU A 73 16.04 2.45 -2.62
N LEU A 74 16.03 3.64 -2.01
CA LEU A 74 15.73 3.81 -0.59
C LEU A 74 14.33 4.38 -0.44
N VAL A 75 13.54 3.81 0.47
CA VAL A 75 12.16 4.21 0.76
C VAL A 75 12.02 4.50 2.25
N ALA A 76 11.46 5.66 2.58
CA ALA A 76 11.04 5.98 3.95
C ALA A 76 9.61 5.47 4.15
N VAL A 77 9.42 4.60 5.14
CA VAL A 77 8.13 3.99 5.47
C VAL A 77 7.69 4.47 6.85
N GLY A 78 6.47 4.99 6.93
CA GLY A 78 5.82 5.35 8.20
C GLY A 78 5.01 4.19 8.76
N ARG A 79 4.92 4.09 10.09
CA ARG A 79 4.08 3.09 10.76
C ARG A 79 2.81 3.73 11.33
N ASP A 80 1.66 3.27 10.88
CA ASP A 80 0.35 3.56 11.48
C ASP A 80 -0.12 2.32 12.26
N ASP A 81 -0.35 2.49 13.56
CA ASP A 81 -0.81 1.43 14.47
C ASP A 81 -2.33 1.28 14.51
N ARG A 82 -3.10 2.20 13.90
CA ARG A 82 -4.57 2.15 13.90
C ARG A 82 -5.20 2.33 12.53
N GLN A 83 -4.44 2.63 11.48
CA GLN A 83 -4.84 2.82 10.07
C GLN A 83 -5.89 3.93 9.83
N LYS A 84 -6.60 4.38 10.87
CA LYS A 84 -7.67 5.39 10.78
C LYS A 84 -7.10 6.77 10.45
N GLY A 85 -6.05 7.19 11.15
CA GLY A 85 -5.45 8.50 10.96
C GLY A 85 -4.90 8.67 9.54
N LEU A 86 -4.16 7.68 9.05
CA LEU A 86 -3.60 7.74 7.70
C LEU A 86 -4.70 7.65 6.63
N VAL A 87 -5.70 6.78 6.79
CA VAL A 87 -6.80 6.64 5.82
C VAL A 87 -7.63 7.93 5.74
N ASP A 88 -7.96 8.55 6.87
CA ASP A 88 -8.73 9.79 6.89
C ASP A 88 -7.93 10.95 6.29
N ALA A 89 -6.64 11.05 6.60
CA ALA A 89 -5.76 12.04 6.00
C ALA A 89 -5.60 11.83 4.48
N LEU A 90 -5.43 10.59 4.03
CA LEU A 90 -5.36 10.27 2.59
C LEU A 90 -6.68 10.56 1.89
N ARG A 91 -7.83 10.26 2.49
CA ARG A 91 -9.14 10.60 1.92
C ARG A 91 -9.29 12.11 1.74
N ARG A 92 -8.78 12.92 2.68
CA ARG A 92 -8.84 14.39 2.61
C ARG A 92 -7.83 14.97 1.62
N LEU A 93 -6.62 14.45 1.60
CA LEU A 93 -5.48 15.02 0.85
C LEU A 93 -5.33 14.44 -0.56
N ALA A 94 -5.83 13.23 -0.79
CA ALA A 94 -5.74 12.51 -2.06
C ALA A 94 -6.95 11.57 -2.25
N PRO A 95 -8.18 12.10 -2.42
CA PRO A 95 -9.42 11.32 -2.47
C PRO A 95 -9.52 10.30 -3.62
N GLY A 96 -8.67 10.39 -4.64
CA GLY A 96 -8.56 9.41 -5.73
C GLY A 96 -7.42 8.39 -5.56
N SER A 97 -6.71 8.42 -4.43
CA SER A 97 -5.63 7.48 -4.14
C SER A 97 -6.20 6.12 -3.76
N GLU A 98 -5.81 5.07 -4.48
CA GLU A 98 -6.00 3.71 -3.97
C GLU A 98 -5.14 3.53 -2.71
N HIS A 99 -5.75 3.08 -1.63
CA HIS A 99 -5.06 2.71 -0.40
C HIS A 99 -5.38 1.25 -0.07
N ARG A 100 -4.33 0.47 0.18
CA ARG A 100 -4.45 -0.98 0.36
C ARG A 100 -3.89 -1.37 1.72
N PHE A 101 -4.54 -2.34 2.34
CA PHE A 101 -4.18 -2.79 3.68
C PHE A 101 -3.08 -3.82 3.57
N TYR A 102 -2.02 -3.63 4.34
CA TYR A 102 -1.01 -4.67 4.46
C TYR A 102 -1.64 -5.91 5.09
N VAL A 103 -1.65 -7.03 4.35
CA VAL A 103 -2.35 -8.28 4.71
C VAL A 103 -1.94 -8.77 6.10
N ARG A 104 -0.68 -8.55 6.50
CA ARG A 104 -0.19 -8.87 7.85
C ARG A 104 -0.94 -8.10 8.93
N GLN A 105 -1.16 -6.80 8.75
CA GLN A 105 -1.90 -5.98 9.73
C GLN A 105 -3.37 -6.36 9.76
N LEU A 106 -3.95 -6.69 8.59
CA LEU A 106 -5.30 -7.24 8.52
C LEU A 106 -5.41 -8.55 9.29
N TYR A 107 -4.43 -9.44 9.15
CA TYR A 107 -4.37 -10.70 9.87
C TYR A 107 -4.21 -10.50 11.39
N GLU A 108 -3.38 -9.55 11.84
CA GLU A 108 -3.25 -9.22 13.27
C GLU A 108 -4.60 -8.79 13.89
N ASN A 109 -5.39 -8.01 13.15
CA ASN A 109 -6.73 -7.62 13.56
C ASN A 109 -7.72 -8.79 13.49
N PHE A 110 -7.59 -9.62 12.45
CA PHE A 110 -8.44 -10.80 12.22
C PHE A 110 -8.24 -11.85 13.32
N LYS A 111 -6.99 -12.21 13.65
CA LYS A 111 -6.62 -13.21 14.66
C LYS A 111 -7.02 -12.79 16.08
N ALA A 112 -7.22 -11.50 16.32
CA ALA A 112 -7.74 -11.00 17.59
C ALA A 112 -9.22 -11.35 17.79
N LYS A 113 -9.99 -11.41 16.70
CA LYS A 113 -11.45 -11.68 16.71
C LYS A 113 -11.81 -13.13 16.38
N PHE A 114 -11.07 -13.75 15.48
CA PHE A 114 -11.34 -15.07 14.91
C PHE A 114 -10.10 -15.95 15.09
N LYS A 115 -10.24 -17.07 15.79
CA LYS A 115 -9.14 -18.01 16.07
C LYS A 115 -9.28 -19.23 15.16
N GLY A 116 -8.17 -19.70 14.56
CA GLY A 116 -8.13 -20.90 13.73
C GLY A 116 -7.06 -20.82 12.64
N GLU A 117 -6.25 -21.87 12.50
CA GLU A 117 -5.15 -21.91 11.52
C GLU A 117 -5.66 -22.01 10.08
N GLU A 118 -6.76 -22.74 9.84
CA GLU A 118 -7.39 -22.80 8.52
C GLU A 118 -7.99 -21.44 8.09
N LEU A 119 -8.56 -20.67 9.03
CA LEU A 119 -9.07 -19.32 8.74
C LEU A 119 -7.94 -18.38 8.28
N LYS A 120 -6.76 -18.50 8.89
CA LYS A 120 -5.56 -17.77 8.45
C LYS A 120 -5.13 -18.19 7.05
N GLU A 121 -5.12 -19.49 6.75
CA GLU A 121 -4.73 -20.01 5.44
C GLU A 121 -5.66 -19.47 4.33
N TYR A 122 -6.98 -19.59 4.53
CA TYR A 122 -7.95 -19.09 3.54
C TYR A 122 -7.99 -17.56 3.46
N LEU A 123 -7.75 -16.84 4.56
CA LEU A 123 -7.55 -15.39 4.52
C LEU A 123 -6.35 -15.03 3.62
N TRP A 124 -5.23 -15.75 3.77
CA TRP A 124 -4.05 -15.52 2.95
C TRP A 124 -4.36 -15.81 1.49
N LYS A 125 -4.96 -16.96 1.17
CA LYS A 125 -5.40 -17.31 -0.20
C LYS A 125 -6.35 -16.28 -0.81
N ALA A 126 -7.31 -15.76 -0.03
CA ALA A 126 -8.22 -14.70 -0.47
C ALA A 126 -7.49 -13.37 -0.71
N ALA A 127 -6.49 -13.04 0.10
CA ALA A 127 -5.68 -11.84 -0.07
C ALA A 127 -4.70 -11.92 -1.23
N THR A 128 -4.31 -13.13 -1.62
CA THR A 128 -3.28 -13.35 -2.63
C THR A 128 -3.84 -13.71 -4.02
N THR A 129 -5.12 -14.04 -4.16
CA THR A 129 -5.68 -14.34 -5.48
C THR A 129 -6.03 -13.06 -6.26
N THR A 130 -5.72 -13.06 -7.56
CA THR A 130 -6.16 -12.04 -8.53
C THR A 130 -7.46 -12.45 -9.25
N ASN A 131 -7.91 -13.70 -9.08
CA ASN A 131 -9.09 -14.25 -9.72
C ASN A 131 -10.34 -14.03 -8.84
N LYS A 132 -11.34 -13.33 -9.38
CA LYS A 132 -12.61 -13.04 -8.68
C LYS A 132 -13.38 -14.29 -8.27
N GLN A 133 -13.31 -15.37 -9.04
CA GLN A 133 -14.03 -16.62 -8.76
C GLN A 133 -13.39 -17.37 -7.60
N GLU A 134 -12.06 -17.50 -7.62
CA GLU A 134 -11.29 -18.08 -6.52
C GLU A 134 -11.45 -17.27 -5.23
N PHE A 135 -11.40 -15.93 -5.34
CA PHE A 135 -11.65 -15.04 -4.21
C PHE A 135 -13.00 -15.35 -3.55
N ARG A 136 -14.07 -15.47 -4.34
CA ARG A 136 -15.41 -15.81 -3.84
C ARG A 136 -15.43 -17.21 -3.20
N ALA A 137 -14.71 -18.18 -3.77
CA ALA A 137 -14.62 -19.53 -3.22
C ALA A 137 -13.90 -19.54 -1.85
N TYR A 138 -12.79 -18.81 -1.71
CA TYR A 138 -12.08 -18.69 -0.43
C TYR A 138 -12.91 -17.95 0.63
N MET A 139 -13.62 -16.88 0.24
CA MET A 139 -14.54 -16.18 1.14
C MET A 139 -15.67 -17.09 1.64
N LYS A 140 -16.18 -17.98 0.78
CA LYS A 140 -17.16 -19.01 1.16
C LYS A 140 -16.57 -20.01 2.16
N LYS A 141 -15.33 -20.47 1.94
CA LYS A 141 -14.62 -21.36 2.86
C LYS A 141 -14.41 -20.72 4.24
N ILE A 142 -14.04 -19.44 4.29
CA ILE A 142 -13.93 -18.68 5.54
C ILE A 142 -15.29 -18.64 6.28
N ALA A 143 -16.40 -18.46 5.55
CA ALA A 143 -17.73 -18.47 6.15
C ALA A 143 -18.17 -19.85 6.67
N GLU A 144 -17.73 -20.93 6.01
CA GLU A 144 -18.00 -22.32 6.43
C GLU A 144 -17.25 -22.70 7.71
N LEU A 145 -15.99 -22.25 7.83
CA LEU A 145 -15.07 -22.58 8.91
C LEU A 145 -15.26 -21.73 10.17
N ASP A 146 -16.03 -20.65 10.11
CA ASP A 146 -16.28 -19.79 11.27
C ASP A 146 -17.12 -20.55 12.32
N PRO A 147 -16.56 -20.86 13.52
CA PRO A 147 -17.28 -21.62 14.54
C PRO A 147 -18.48 -20.83 15.12
N LYS A 148 -18.55 -19.51 14.90
CA LYS A 148 -19.62 -18.65 15.42
C LYS A 148 -20.76 -18.51 14.39
N LYS A 149 -21.56 -19.56 14.22
CA LYS A 149 -22.83 -19.52 13.48
C LYS A 149 -23.96 -18.95 14.34
N SER A 150 -23.89 -17.68 14.73
CA SER A 150 -25.01 -16.99 15.40
C SER A 150 -25.54 -15.85 14.53
N ARG A 151 -26.87 -15.71 14.50
CA ARG A 151 -27.62 -14.69 13.75
C ARG A 151 -27.22 -13.25 14.14
N ASP A 152 -26.62 -13.09 15.32
CA ASP A 152 -26.23 -11.80 15.92
C ASP A 152 -24.71 -11.52 15.94
N TYR A 153 -23.86 -12.49 15.55
CA TYR A 153 -22.40 -12.29 15.50
C TYR A 153 -21.93 -11.89 14.10
N GLU A 154 -21.00 -10.92 14.05
CA GLU A 154 -20.31 -10.57 12.80
C GLU A 154 -19.38 -11.73 12.39
N THR A 155 -19.76 -12.46 11.33
CA THR A 155 -18.96 -13.58 10.83
C THR A 155 -17.64 -13.09 10.22
N ALA A 156 -16.61 -13.93 10.22
CA ALA A 156 -15.30 -13.66 9.64
C ALA A 156 -15.41 -13.14 8.20
N ALA A 157 -16.26 -13.77 7.38
CA ALA A 157 -16.50 -13.36 5.99
C ALA A 157 -17.23 -12.01 5.87
N LYS A 158 -18.18 -11.70 6.76
CA LYS A 158 -18.87 -10.38 6.79
C LYS A 158 -17.92 -9.28 7.25
N TRP A 159 -17.13 -9.52 8.29
CA TRP A 159 -16.12 -8.58 8.77
C TRP A 159 -15.10 -8.24 7.69
N LEU A 160 -14.58 -9.27 7.00
CA LEU A 160 -13.68 -9.09 5.86
C LEU A 160 -14.36 -8.32 4.72
N SER A 161 -15.59 -8.67 4.35
CA SER A 161 -16.32 -7.98 3.28
C SER A 161 -16.54 -6.49 3.60
N LYS A 162 -16.84 -6.14 4.85
CA LYS A 162 -16.95 -4.74 5.30
C LYS A 162 -15.61 -4.01 5.22
N ILE A 163 -14.51 -4.71 5.52
CA ILE A 163 -13.18 -4.14 5.30
C ILE A 163 -12.98 -3.87 3.82
N LEU A 164 -13.17 -4.86 2.95
CA LEU A 164 -12.88 -4.71 1.52
C LEU A 164 -13.80 -3.71 0.80
N ALA A 165 -15.06 -3.59 1.22
CA ALA A 165 -16.06 -2.70 0.60
C ALA A 165 -15.81 -1.20 0.85
N GLU A 166 -15.09 -0.81 1.90
CA GLU A 166 -14.75 0.59 2.21
C GLU A 166 -13.61 1.17 1.32
N GLY A 167 -13.42 0.63 0.11
CA GLY A 167 -12.36 1.04 -0.83
C GLY A 167 -10.98 0.43 -0.53
N ARG A 168 -10.94 -0.68 0.21
CA ARG A 168 -9.72 -1.27 0.79
C ARG A 168 -9.33 -2.55 0.07
N GLY A 169 -8.96 -2.46 -1.20
CA GLY A 169 -8.46 -3.62 -1.94
C GLY A 169 -7.30 -4.30 -1.20
N LEU A 170 -7.26 -5.63 -1.24
CA LEU A 170 -6.07 -6.39 -0.83
C LEU A 170 -5.03 -6.23 -1.94
N SER A 171 -3.83 -5.79 -1.59
CA SER A 171 -2.68 -6.01 -2.47
C SER A 171 -1.57 -6.71 -1.78
N PHE A 172 -0.83 -7.41 -2.62
CA PHE A 172 0.58 -7.63 -2.43
C PHE A 172 1.36 -6.31 -2.43
N LEU A 173 2.47 -6.32 -1.71
CA LEU A 173 3.63 -5.50 -2.05
C LEU A 173 4.00 -5.70 -3.53
#